data_AF-A0A6B2GBP0-F1
#
_entry.id   AF-A0A6B2GBP0-F1
#
_cell.length_a   1.000
_cell.length_b   1.000
_cell.length_c   1.000
_cell.angle_alpha   90.00
_cell.angle_beta   90.00
_cell.angle_gamma   90.00
#
_symmetry.space_group_name_H-M   'P 1'
#
loop_
_entity.id
_entity.type
_entity.pdbx_description
1 polymer ?
#
loop_
_entity_poly.entity_id
_entity_poly.type
_entity_poly.pdbx_seq_one_letter_code
_entity_poly.pdbx_strand_id
1 'polypeptide(L)'
;SGSVKMPVRKLSVYDAPFVNEIINDPITHLSSRHWLLENCMDISFDKNLITEIYESHIKSQNFNRKRIMILEFSRYLENYLWKYFNIQNCDEAHVLSIVILIAEKARSKISPWACFIEKNQFVDFFFVKLYETALNQSLSHNEQRYI
;
A
#
# COMPACT_ATOMS: atom_id res chain seq x y z
N SER A 1 23.16 -44.62 16.39
CA SER A 1 23.27 -43.16 16.24
C SER A 1 22.47 -42.72 15.02
N GLY A 2 21.16 -42.49 15.19
CA GLY A 2 20.30 -42.03 14.09
C GLY A 2 20.31 -40.51 14.03
N SER A 3 21.04 -39.94 13.06
CA SER A 3 21.04 -38.50 12.82
C SER A 3 19.68 -38.06 12.29
N VAL A 4 18.87 -37.43 13.16
CA VAL A 4 17.67 -36.72 12.75
C VAL A 4 18.09 -35.54 11.88
N LYS A 5 17.88 -35.64 10.56
CA LYS A 5 18.02 -34.50 9.66
C LYS A 5 16.89 -33.52 9.98
N MET A 6 17.22 -32.39 10.61
CA MET A 6 16.30 -31.27 10.71
C MET A 6 15.94 -30.81 9.29
N PRO A 7 14.67 -30.48 9.02
CA PRO A 7 14.31 -29.91 7.73
C PRO A 7 15.03 -28.56 7.60
N VAL A 8 15.89 -28.46 6.58
CA VAL A 8 16.46 -27.18 6.17
C VAL A 8 15.28 -26.30 5.78
N ARG A 9 15.00 -25.28 6.60
CA ARG A 9 14.03 -24.25 6.27
C ARG A 9 14.48 -23.65 4.94
N LYS A 10 13.76 -23.92 3.85
CA LYS A 10 13.95 -23.18 2.59
C LYS A 10 13.78 -21.71 2.97
N LEU A 11 14.89 -20.98 3.03
CA LEU A 11 14.88 -19.52 3.03
C LEU A 11 14.00 -19.14 1.83
N SER A 12 12.86 -18.50 2.09
CA SER A 12 11.96 -18.13 1.01
C SER A 12 12.77 -17.26 0.06
N VAL A 13 12.92 -17.72 -1.18
CA VAL A 13 13.36 -16.89 -2.29
C VAL A 13 12.54 -15.61 -2.19
N TYR A 14 13.21 -14.45 -2.30
CA TYR A 14 12.52 -13.16 -2.33
C TYR A 14 11.38 -13.26 -3.37
N ASP A 15 10.11 -13.29 -2.94
CA ASP A 15 8.92 -13.32 -3.81
C ASP A 15 8.66 -11.93 -4.43
N ALA A 16 9.72 -11.29 -4.92
CA ALA A 16 9.61 -10.06 -5.68
C ALA A 16 9.05 -10.36 -7.08
N PRO A 17 8.24 -9.45 -7.66
CA PRO A 17 7.82 -9.60 -9.05
C PRO A 17 9.02 -9.49 -9.99
N PHE A 18 8.99 -10.27 -11.08
CA PHE A 18 9.94 -10.13 -12.18
C PHE A 18 9.68 -8.83 -12.95
N VAL A 19 10.70 -8.33 -13.66
CA VAL A 19 10.59 -7.09 -14.44
C VAL A 19 9.42 -7.14 -15.43
N ASN A 20 9.20 -8.27 -16.10
CA ASN A 20 8.06 -8.43 -17.01
C ASN A 20 6.71 -8.46 -16.29
N GLU A 21 6.63 -8.99 -15.06
CA GLU A 21 5.41 -8.93 -14.24
C GLU A 21 5.11 -7.47 -13.85
N ILE A 22 6.13 -6.68 -13.50
CA ILE A 22 5.97 -5.26 -13.18
C ILE A 22 5.48 -4.50 -14.41
N ILE A 23 6.19 -4.60 -15.55
CA ILE A 23 5.88 -3.82 -16.76
C ILE A 23 4.46 -4.08 -17.27
N ASN A 24 3.97 -5.31 -17.16
CA ASN A 24 2.66 -5.71 -17.67
C ASN A 24 1.54 -5.62 -16.62
N ASP A 25 1.84 -5.25 -15.36
CA ASP A 25 0.78 -5.12 -14.36
C ASP A 25 -0.06 -3.86 -14.61
N PRO A 26 -1.41 -3.95 -14.53
CA PRO A 26 -2.29 -2.79 -14.68
C PRO A 26 -1.94 -1.61 -13.77
N ILE A 27 -1.42 -1.85 -12.56
CA ILE A 27 -1.00 -0.79 -11.64
C ILE A 27 0.13 0.05 -12.24
N THR A 28 1.09 -0.57 -12.93
CA THR A 28 2.18 0.16 -13.56
C THR A 28 1.64 1.12 -14.64
N HIS A 29 0.62 0.70 -15.41
CA HIS A 29 -0.04 1.59 -16.36
C HIS A 29 -0.91 2.67 -15.72
N LEU A 30 -1.58 2.38 -14.61
CA LEU A 30 -2.32 3.39 -13.82
C LEU A 30 -1.34 4.44 -13.26
N SER A 31 -0.21 3.98 -12.72
CA SER A 31 0.76 4.86 -12.08
C SER A 31 1.30 5.94 -13.02
N SER A 32 1.64 5.58 -14.25
CA SER A 32 2.16 6.52 -15.25
C SER A 32 1.16 7.57 -15.69
N ARG A 33 -0.15 7.34 -15.47
CA ARG A 33 -1.21 8.30 -15.81
C ARG A 33 -1.60 9.19 -14.63
N HIS A 34 -1.44 8.72 -13.40
CA HIS A 34 -2.07 9.34 -12.23
C HIS A 34 -1.11 9.79 -11.12
N TRP A 35 0.12 9.28 -11.00
CA TRP A 35 1.01 9.73 -9.91
C TRP A 35 2.52 9.66 -10.18
N LEU A 36 2.93 9.08 -11.31
CA LEU A 36 4.33 9.06 -11.76
C LEU A 36 4.64 10.09 -12.89
N LEU A 37 3.75 11.04 -13.17
CA LEU A 37 4.02 12.07 -14.17
C LEU A 37 5.17 12.99 -13.73
N GLU A 38 6.10 13.27 -14.66
CA GLU A 38 7.32 14.07 -14.42
C GLU A 38 7.03 15.48 -13.88
N ASN A 39 5.82 16.01 -14.11
CA ASN A 39 5.34 17.29 -13.60
C ASN A 39 4.11 17.09 -12.69
N CYS A 40 4.35 16.66 -11.45
CA CYS A 40 3.33 16.25 -10.48
C CYS A 40 2.41 17.38 -9.95
N MET A 41 2.46 18.59 -10.52
CA MET A 41 1.73 19.77 -10.05
C MET A 41 0.28 19.84 -10.54
N ASP A 42 -0.07 19.20 -11.67
CA ASP A 42 -1.39 19.36 -12.34
C ASP A 42 -2.31 18.13 -12.25
N ILE A 43 -1.94 17.11 -11.47
CA ILE A 43 -2.83 15.95 -11.33
C ILE A 43 -4.00 16.32 -10.41
N SER A 44 -5.20 16.30 -10.96
CA SER A 44 -6.42 16.45 -10.18
C SER A 44 -6.63 15.20 -9.32
N PHE A 45 -6.96 15.42 -8.05
CA PHE A 45 -7.29 14.33 -7.14
C PHE A 45 -8.55 13.61 -7.62
N ASP A 46 -8.46 12.28 -7.75
CA ASP A 46 -9.60 11.41 -8.01
C ASP A 46 -9.74 10.41 -6.86
N LYS A 47 -10.79 10.61 -6.06
CA LYS A 47 -11.10 9.72 -4.95
C LYS A 47 -11.46 8.31 -5.44
N ASN A 48 -12.14 8.20 -6.57
CA ASN A 48 -12.60 6.92 -7.08
C ASN A 48 -11.43 6.02 -7.48
N LEU A 49 -10.30 6.62 -7.90
CA LEU A 49 -9.08 5.87 -8.20
C LEU A 49 -8.55 5.12 -6.97
N ILE A 50 -8.63 5.73 -5.78
CA ILE A 50 -8.20 5.06 -4.53
C ILE A 50 -9.10 3.86 -4.25
N THR A 51 -10.41 4.04 -4.37
CA THR A 51 -11.39 2.96 -4.19
C THR A 51 -11.19 1.85 -5.23
N GLU A 52 -10.96 2.20 -6.50
CA GLU A 52 -10.70 1.24 -7.58
C GLU A 52 -9.44 0.41 -7.29
N ILE A 53 -8.32 1.07 -6.95
CA ILE A 53 -7.06 0.39 -6.63
C ILE A 53 -7.26 -0.54 -5.43
N TYR A 54 -7.92 -0.05 -4.39
CA TYR A 54 -8.15 -0.82 -3.18
C TYR A 54 -9.03 -2.05 -3.45
N GLU A 55 -10.23 -1.87 -4.00
CA GLU A 55 -11.19 -2.94 -4.22
C GLU A 55 -10.72 -3.91 -5.32
N SER A 56 -10.30 -3.37 -6.46
CA SER A 56 -10.00 -4.18 -7.66
C SER A 56 -8.58 -4.71 -7.70
N HIS A 57 -7.61 -4.04 -7.09
CA HIS A 57 -6.20 -4.46 -7.18
C HIS A 57 -5.61 -5.02 -5.90
N ILE A 58 -6.17 -4.68 -4.74
CA ILE A 58 -5.70 -5.19 -3.44
C ILE A 58 -6.67 -6.25 -2.91
N LYS A 59 -7.93 -5.87 -2.64
CA LYS A 59 -8.90 -6.71 -1.94
C LYS A 59 -9.36 -7.90 -2.78
N SER A 60 -9.79 -7.67 -4.03
CA SER A 60 -10.21 -8.76 -4.94
C SER A 60 -9.07 -9.75 -5.23
N GLN A 61 -7.82 -9.30 -5.11
CA GLN A 61 -6.62 -10.11 -5.33
C GLN A 61 -6.10 -10.77 -4.05
N ASN A 62 -6.90 -10.78 -2.99
CA ASN A 62 -6.55 -11.35 -1.69
C ASN A 62 -5.22 -10.81 -1.15
N PHE A 63 -5.01 -9.50 -1.25
CA PHE A 63 -3.82 -8.82 -0.74
C PHE A 63 -2.52 -9.41 -1.33
N ASN A 64 -2.54 -9.68 -2.64
CA ASN A 64 -1.38 -10.22 -3.34
C ASN A 64 -0.17 -9.31 -3.15
N ARG A 65 0.84 -9.84 -2.46
CA ARG A 65 2.04 -9.09 -2.08
C ARG A 65 2.80 -8.52 -3.27
N LYS A 66 2.87 -9.21 -4.42
CA LYS A 66 3.55 -8.69 -5.60
C LYS A 66 2.89 -7.40 -6.11
N ARG A 67 1.55 -7.31 -6.08
CA ARG A 67 0.83 -6.08 -6.43
C ARG A 67 1.07 -4.94 -5.45
N ILE A 68 1.11 -5.26 -4.16
CA ILE A 68 1.45 -4.29 -3.11
C ILE A 68 2.88 -3.75 -3.32
N MET A 69 3.83 -4.62 -3.68
CA MET A 69 5.19 -4.22 -4.05
C MET A 69 5.21 -3.30 -5.28
N ILE A 70 4.40 -3.57 -6.30
CA ILE A 70 4.31 -2.70 -7.50
C ILE A 70 3.75 -1.33 -7.13
N LEU A 71 2.72 -1.26 -6.29
CA LEU A 71 2.21 0.01 -5.75
C LEU A 71 3.30 0.80 -5.00
N GLU A 72 4.09 0.12 -4.17
CA GLU A 72 5.20 0.72 -3.43
C GLU A 72 6.30 1.23 -4.37
N PHE A 73 6.74 0.42 -5.34
CA PHE A 73 7.73 0.82 -6.34
C PHE A 73 7.27 1.99 -7.19
N SER A 74 5.96 2.08 -7.45
CA SER A 74 5.37 3.20 -8.16
C SER A 74 5.20 4.46 -7.30
N ARG A 75 5.62 4.44 -6.03
CA ARG A 75 5.52 5.56 -5.07
C ARG A 75 4.09 6.02 -4.82
N TYR A 76 3.13 5.09 -4.79
CA TYR A 76 1.72 5.41 -4.61
C TYR A 76 1.43 6.09 -3.25
N LEU A 77 2.17 5.74 -2.20
CA LEU A 77 2.03 6.38 -0.88
C LEU A 77 2.37 7.87 -0.94
N GLU A 78 3.56 8.20 -1.42
CA GLU A 78 4.10 9.55 -1.38
C GLU A 78 3.45 10.46 -2.43
N ASN A 79 3.28 9.94 -3.65
CA ASN A 79 2.87 10.76 -4.78
C ASN A 79 1.36 10.92 -4.91
N TYR A 80 0.57 10.05 -4.26
CA TYR A 80 -0.90 10.07 -4.36
C TYR A 80 -1.61 10.00 -3.01
N LEU A 81 -1.48 8.88 -2.28
CA LEU A 81 -2.27 8.66 -1.07
C LEU A 81 -2.03 9.76 -0.04
N TRP A 82 -0.79 9.96 0.41
CA TRP A 82 -0.49 10.94 1.44
C TRP A 82 -0.65 12.37 0.95
N LYS A 83 -0.23 12.65 -0.29
CA LYS A 83 -0.38 13.97 -0.94
C LYS A 83 -1.81 14.50 -0.85
N TYR A 84 -2.80 13.65 -1.12
CA TYR A 84 -4.21 14.03 -1.13
C TYR A 84 -4.99 13.64 0.14
N PHE A 85 -4.34 13.05 1.14
CA PHE A 85 -4.98 12.73 2.41
C PHE A 85 -5.40 14.01 3.15
N ASN A 86 -6.70 14.11 3.45
CA ASN A 86 -7.29 15.23 4.17
C ASN A 86 -8.66 14.83 4.76
N ILE A 87 -9.22 15.70 5.59
CA ILE A 87 -10.48 15.46 6.33
C ILE A 87 -11.69 15.29 5.41
N GLN A 88 -11.73 15.95 4.27
CA GLN A 88 -12.89 15.95 3.36
C GLN A 88 -12.95 14.69 2.50
N ASN A 89 -11.79 14.14 2.15
CA ASN A 89 -11.68 13.14 1.10
C ASN A 89 -11.37 11.74 1.61
N CYS A 90 -10.82 11.60 2.83
CA CYS A 90 -10.44 10.29 3.36
C CYS A 90 -11.65 9.38 3.54
N ASP A 91 -11.50 8.12 3.14
CA ASP A 91 -12.41 7.03 3.44
C ASP A 91 -11.63 5.79 3.89
N GLU A 92 -12.35 4.70 4.17
CA GLU A 92 -11.77 3.44 4.64
C GLU A 92 -10.74 2.87 3.65
N ALA A 93 -11.03 2.91 2.35
CA ALA A 93 -10.11 2.46 1.30
C ALA A 93 -8.80 3.26 1.30
N HIS A 94 -8.87 4.58 1.53
CA HIS A 94 -7.70 5.45 1.64
C HIS A 94 -6.84 5.09 2.85
N VAL A 95 -7.46 4.93 4.03
CA VAL A 95 -6.76 4.58 5.28
C VAL A 95 -6.11 3.20 5.16
N LEU A 96 -6.87 2.20 4.68
CA LEU A 96 -6.38 0.85 4.47
C LEU A 96 -5.23 0.80 3.45
N SER A 97 -5.33 1.54 2.35
CA SER A 97 -4.26 1.62 1.36
C SER A 97 -2.97 2.22 1.95
N ILE A 98 -3.08 3.24 2.79
CA ILE A 98 -1.91 3.85 3.47
C ILE A 98 -1.25 2.83 4.40
N VAL A 99 -2.01 2.18 5.29
CA VAL A 99 -1.42 1.25 6.28
C VAL A 99 -0.80 0.02 5.61
N ILE A 100 -1.38 -0.46 4.51
CA ILE A 100 -0.82 -1.55 3.70
C ILE A 100 0.55 -1.17 3.14
N LEU A 101 0.72 0.05 2.61
CA LEU A 101 2.02 0.51 2.09
C LEU A 101 3.03 0.84 3.20
N ILE A 102 2.59 1.32 4.36
CA ILE A 102 3.45 1.45 5.54
C ILE A 102 4.01 0.08 5.94
N ALA A 103 3.15 -0.94 6.04
CA ALA A 103 3.55 -2.31 6.37
C ALA A 103 4.52 -2.89 5.34
N GLU A 104 4.29 -2.65 4.05
CA GLU A 104 5.17 -3.08 2.97
C GLU A 104 6.56 -2.42 3.05
N LYS A 105 6.62 -1.10 3.27
CA LYS A 105 7.90 -0.38 3.46
C LYS A 105 8.66 -0.90 4.67
N ALA A 106 7.97 -1.10 5.81
CA ALA A 106 8.57 -1.69 7.01
C ALA A 106 9.14 -3.09 6.73
N ARG A 107 8.39 -3.93 5.99
CA ARG A 107 8.84 -5.27 5.56
C ARG A 107 10.06 -5.21 4.64
N SER A 108 10.19 -4.15 3.84
CA SER A 108 11.32 -3.90 2.95
C SER A 108 12.46 -3.13 3.62
N LYS A 109 12.39 -2.91 4.95
CA LYS A 109 13.38 -2.18 5.76
C LYS A 109 13.59 -0.74 5.31
N ILE A 110 12.58 -0.14 4.70
CA ILE A 110 12.54 1.27 4.31
C ILE A 110 11.69 2.00 5.35
N SER A 111 12.16 3.16 5.80
CA SER A 111 11.37 3.99 6.72
C SER A 111 10.12 4.53 6.00
N PRO A 112 8.90 4.21 6.45
CA PRO A 112 7.69 4.75 5.84
C PRO A 112 7.44 6.21 6.25
N TRP A 113 8.13 6.70 7.27
CA TRP A 113 7.79 7.96 7.94
C TRP A 113 8.21 9.23 7.17
N ALA A 114 9.10 9.11 6.20
CA ALA A 114 9.68 10.26 5.50
C ALA A 114 8.61 11.11 4.79
N CYS A 115 7.61 10.51 4.15
CA CYS A 115 6.57 11.26 3.44
C CYS A 115 5.63 12.04 4.36
N PHE A 116 5.51 11.63 5.62
CA PHE A 116 4.68 12.30 6.62
C PHE A 116 5.27 13.63 7.08
N ILE A 117 6.58 13.82 6.94
CA ILE A 117 7.28 15.04 7.39
C ILE A 117 6.84 16.25 6.55
N GLU A 118 6.70 16.09 5.23
CA GLU A 118 6.34 17.18 4.30
C GLU A 118 4.91 17.69 4.50
N LYS A 119 4.01 16.84 5.03
CA LYS A 119 2.59 17.15 5.26
C LYS A 119 2.15 16.58 6.61
N ASN A 120 2.78 17.03 7.68
CA ASN A 120 2.58 16.47 9.02
C ASN A 120 1.27 16.88 9.70
N GLN A 121 0.58 17.91 9.20
CA GLN A 121 -0.63 18.47 9.82
C GLN A 121 -1.83 17.52 9.83
N PHE A 122 -1.77 16.42 9.08
CA PHE A 122 -2.82 15.40 9.03
C PHE A 122 -2.44 14.08 9.74
N VAL A 123 -1.27 14.01 10.38
CA VAL A 123 -0.78 12.79 11.03
C VAL A 123 -1.71 12.36 12.17
N ASP A 124 -2.06 13.26 13.08
CA ASP A 124 -2.97 12.95 14.20
C ASP A 124 -4.33 12.48 13.67
N PHE A 125 -4.84 13.17 12.65
CA PHE A 125 -6.10 12.81 12.00
C PHE A 125 -6.04 11.41 11.35
N PHE A 126 -4.92 11.06 10.71
CA PHE A 126 -4.71 9.73 10.16
C PHE A 126 -4.79 8.66 11.25
N PHE A 127 -4.15 8.85 12.40
CA PHE A 127 -4.20 7.88 13.49
C PHE A 127 -5.59 7.76 14.12
N VAL A 128 -6.35 8.85 14.21
CA VAL A 128 -7.78 8.79 14.61
C VAL A 128 -8.57 7.95 13.61
N LYS A 129 -8.40 8.18 12.30
CA LYS A 129 -9.07 7.39 11.26
C LYS A 129 -8.66 5.93 11.25
N LEU A 130 -7.38 5.63 11.49
CA LEU A 130 -6.90 4.26 11.65
C LEU A 130 -7.57 3.58 12.84
N TYR A 131 -7.66 4.26 13.99
CA TYR A 131 -8.34 3.75 15.17
C TYR A 131 -9.84 3.52 14.95
N GLU A 132 -10.54 4.45 14.31
CA GLU A 132 -11.95 4.28 13.92
C GLU A 132 -12.13 3.06 12.99
N THR A 133 -11.22 2.88 12.04
CA THR A 133 -11.24 1.74 11.12
C THR A 133 -10.97 0.43 11.87
N ALA A 134 -10.04 0.41 12.84
CA ALA A 134 -9.74 -0.75 13.68
C ALA A 134 -10.95 -1.26 14.48
N LEU A 135 -11.84 -0.35 14.87
CA LEU A 135 -13.06 -0.68 15.60
C LEU A 135 -14.20 -1.11 14.67
N ASN A 136 -14.03 -1.03 13.35
CA ASN A 136 -15.04 -1.45 12.40
C ASN A 136 -15.16 -2.98 12.36
N GLN A 137 -16.31 -3.48 12.80
CA GLN A 137 -16.61 -4.91 12.84
C GLN A 137 -16.86 -5.53 11.46
N SER A 138 -16.99 -4.73 10.39
CA SER A 138 -17.18 -5.24 9.03
C SER A 138 -15.88 -5.58 8.29
N LEU A 139 -14.71 -5.29 8.88
CA LEU A 139 -13.43 -5.63 8.25
C LEU A 139 -13.28 -7.15 8.11
N SER A 140 -12.85 -7.57 6.93
CA SER A 140 -12.42 -8.95 6.68
C SER A 140 -11.18 -9.29 7.49
N HIS A 141 -10.95 -10.58 7.69
CA HIS A 141 -9.77 -11.10 8.37
C HIS A 141 -8.46 -10.59 7.74
N ASN A 142 -8.39 -10.39 6.42
CA ASN A 142 -7.16 -9.92 5.78
C ASN A 142 -6.91 -8.43 6.04
N GLU A 143 -7.96 -7.60 6.08
CA GLU A 143 -7.86 -6.18 6.43
C GLU A 143 -7.36 -5.99 7.86
N GLN A 144 -7.92 -6.77 8.80
CA GLN A 144 -7.53 -6.75 10.21
C GLN A 144 -6.06 -7.09 10.47
N ARG A 145 -5.36 -7.76 9.54
CA ARG A 145 -3.93 -8.08 9.71
C ARG A 145 -3.00 -6.89 9.48
N TYR A 146 -3.51 -5.82 8.87
CA TYR A 146 -2.75 -4.61 8.57
C TYR A 146 -2.99 -3.49 9.58
N ILE A 147 -4.07 -3.56 10.34
CA ILE A 147 -4.42 -2.58 11.39
C ILE A 147 -3.90 -3.07 12.74
#